data_AF-A0A327VQE8-F1
#
_entry.id   AF-A0A327VQE8-F1
#
_cell.length_a   1.000
_cell.length_b   1.000
_cell.length_c   1.000
_cell.angle_alpha   90.00
_cell.angle_beta   90.00
_cell.angle_gamma   90.00
#
_symmetry.space_group_name_H-M   'P 1'
#
loop_
_entity.id
_entity.type
_entity.pdbx_description
1 polymer ?
#
loop_
_entity_poly.entity_id
_entity_poly.type
_entity_poly.pdbx_seq_one_letter_code
_entity_poly.pdbx_strand_id
1 'polypeptide(L)'
;MQPQENNEKNQYIKESELRKMLQGMQQRGYRFPDKSAFRNKVLAMTGIDLDTSAFNDVRLAVTKDDGPTLWAIRHVGLLIPAEELDYIALSYDQHGQIIDRPLEKWDTAIFQDMISLNRLLIKDDATQLRSVMERFPELGYEVVFYDGYTGNKALTRKMIDEIEDDREGLESFGRAVYGWMPALGKLGVRTEMLERILEVNPDLLVNAGELCRELRIEKVAVVHIAHLLEASLKADITGFVDELCITDRALIKDIREHNYYKLPLLEARIKAFSRNIKNDTPIE
;
A
#
# COMPACT_ATOMS: atom_id res chain seq x y z
N MET A 1 8.04 -9.49 40.44
CA MET A 1 8.05 -8.50 39.35
C MET A 1 6.61 -8.08 39.12
N GLN A 2 6.25 -6.86 39.50
CA GLN A 2 4.97 -6.28 39.08
C GLN A 2 5.08 -5.93 37.60
N PRO A 3 4.05 -6.18 36.77
CA PRO A 3 4.06 -5.66 35.42
C PRO A 3 4.05 -4.14 35.51
N GLN A 4 5.01 -3.49 34.86
CA GLN A 4 4.97 -2.05 34.69
C GLN A 4 3.67 -1.71 33.95
N GLU A 5 2.75 -1.03 34.62
CA GLU A 5 1.71 -0.26 33.95
C GLU A 5 2.44 0.77 33.08
N ASN A 6 2.61 0.45 31.80
CA ASN A 6 2.90 1.46 30.80
C ASN A 6 1.73 2.44 30.87
N ASN A 7 1.96 3.62 31.44
CA ASN A 7 1.08 4.77 31.25
C ASN A 7 1.16 5.11 29.77
N GLU A 8 0.29 4.49 28.97
CA GLU A 8 0.23 4.64 27.52
C GLU A 8 -0.25 6.07 27.20
N LYS A 9 0.70 7.00 27.06
CA LYS A 9 0.42 8.41 26.84
C LYS A 9 0.34 8.68 25.33
N ASN A 10 -0.61 9.52 24.91
CA ASN A 10 -0.60 10.12 23.58
C ASN A 10 0.43 11.25 23.52
N GLN A 11 1.16 11.38 22.42
CA GLN A 11 2.18 12.41 22.21
C GLN A 11 1.59 13.67 21.55
N TYR A 12 0.72 13.50 20.57
CA TYR A 12 0.18 14.56 19.70
C TYR A 12 -1.30 14.82 19.97
N ILE A 13 -2.09 13.78 20.23
CA ILE A 13 -3.54 13.91 20.40
C ILE A 13 -3.90 13.99 21.88
N LYS A 14 -4.57 15.08 22.27
CA LYS A 14 -5.05 15.24 23.65
C LYS A 14 -6.12 14.21 23.97
N GLU A 15 -5.98 13.60 25.13
CA GLU A 15 -6.90 12.59 25.64
C GLU A 15 -8.35 13.09 25.76
N SER A 16 -8.57 14.36 26.13
CA SER A 16 -9.90 14.96 26.20
C SER A 16 -10.59 15.04 24.83
N GLU A 17 -9.85 15.40 23.79
CA GLU A 17 -10.38 15.51 22.43
C GLU A 17 -10.60 14.14 21.80
N LEU A 18 -9.69 13.21 22.05
CA LEU A 18 -9.89 11.82 21.67
C LEU A 18 -11.20 11.27 22.25
N ARG A 19 -11.48 11.48 23.55
CA ARG A 19 -12.74 11.04 24.16
C ARG A 19 -13.98 11.63 23.48
N LYS A 20 -13.96 12.90 23.09
CA LYS A 20 -15.05 13.52 22.33
C LYS A 20 -15.20 12.90 20.95
N MET A 21 -14.08 12.66 20.25
CA MET A 21 -14.08 11.97 18.95
C MET A 21 -14.74 10.60 19.07
N LEU A 22 -14.31 9.79 20.05
CA LEU A 22 -14.88 8.48 20.32
C LEU A 22 -16.37 8.57 20.63
N GLN A 23 -16.77 9.48 21.54
CA GLN A 23 -18.16 9.66 21.91
C GLN A 23 -19.02 10.06 20.71
N GLY A 24 -18.57 11.01 19.89
CA GLY A 24 -19.28 11.47 18.71
C GLY A 24 -19.43 10.38 17.64
N MET A 25 -18.40 9.53 17.45
CA MET A 25 -18.48 8.38 16.55
C MET A 25 -19.44 7.30 17.09
N GLN A 26 -19.41 7.01 18.40
CA GLN A 26 -20.31 6.04 19.05
C GLN A 26 -21.77 6.47 18.95
N GLN A 27 -22.07 7.75 19.22
CA GLN A 27 -23.42 8.31 19.09
C GLN A 27 -23.98 8.20 17.67
N ARG A 28 -23.11 8.09 16.67
CA ARG A 28 -23.45 7.89 15.25
C ARG A 28 -23.41 6.43 14.81
N GLY A 29 -23.31 5.50 15.76
CA GLY A 29 -23.42 4.06 15.52
C GLY A 29 -22.13 3.38 15.10
N TYR A 30 -20.97 4.04 15.20
CA TYR A 30 -19.71 3.38 14.91
C TYR A 30 -19.31 2.42 16.04
N ARG A 31 -19.04 1.17 15.64
CA ARG A 31 -18.51 0.13 16.54
C ARG A 31 -16.99 0.05 16.39
N PHE A 32 -16.25 0.33 17.44
CA PHE A 32 -14.80 0.21 17.39
C PHE A 32 -14.37 -1.25 17.21
N PRO A 33 -13.31 -1.51 16.42
CA PRO A 33 -12.76 -2.85 16.27
C PRO A 33 -12.13 -3.34 17.59
N ASP A 34 -11.95 -4.65 17.71
CA ASP A 34 -11.07 -5.18 18.74
C ASP A 34 -9.62 -4.71 18.52
N LYS A 35 -8.86 -4.51 19.61
CA LYS A 35 -7.48 -4.00 19.55
C LYS A 35 -6.57 -4.89 18.71
N SER A 36 -6.71 -6.21 18.82
CA SER A 36 -5.90 -7.16 18.04
C SER A 36 -6.27 -7.12 16.55
N ALA A 37 -7.56 -7.04 16.23
CA ALA A 37 -8.04 -6.91 14.87
C ALA A 37 -7.54 -5.61 14.22
N PHE A 38 -7.62 -4.49 14.96
CA PHE A 38 -7.09 -3.21 14.50
C PHE A 38 -5.56 -3.25 14.27
N ARG A 39 -4.80 -3.76 15.25
CA ARG A 39 -3.34 -3.90 15.14
C ARG A 39 -2.95 -4.71 13.91
N ASN A 40 -3.56 -5.89 13.72
CA ASN A 40 -3.27 -6.75 12.58
C ASN A 40 -3.60 -6.06 11.26
N LYS A 41 -4.69 -5.27 11.24
CA LYS A 41 -5.10 -4.53 10.05
C LYS A 41 -4.12 -3.41 9.69
N VAL A 42 -3.68 -2.64 10.68
CA VAL A 42 -2.66 -1.59 10.47
C VAL A 42 -1.33 -2.21 10.02
N LEU A 43 -0.89 -3.29 10.67
CA LEU A 43 0.31 -4.01 10.28
C LEU A 43 0.23 -4.53 8.83
N ALA A 44 -0.92 -5.06 8.42
CA ALA A 44 -1.13 -5.52 7.05
C ALA A 44 -1.19 -4.36 6.03
N MET A 45 -1.68 -3.20 6.45
CA MET A 45 -1.83 -2.03 5.58
C MET A 45 -0.51 -1.30 5.36
N THR A 46 0.29 -1.09 6.42
CA THR A 46 1.46 -0.21 6.39
C THR A 46 2.76 -0.91 6.74
N GLY A 47 2.70 -2.15 7.22
CA GLY A 47 3.85 -2.88 7.77
C GLY A 47 4.36 -2.37 9.12
N ILE A 48 3.65 -1.43 9.74
CA ILE A 48 4.04 -0.84 11.02
C ILE A 48 3.40 -1.62 12.17
N ASP A 49 4.23 -2.16 13.05
CA ASP A 49 3.76 -2.80 14.29
C ASP A 49 3.55 -1.75 15.39
N LEU A 50 2.28 -1.49 15.71
CA LEU A 50 1.87 -0.53 16.74
C LEU A 50 2.44 -0.82 18.13
N ASP A 51 2.81 -2.07 18.42
CA ASP A 51 3.33 -2.45 19.75
C ASP A 51 4.79 -2.05 19.94
N THR A 52 5.49 -1.66 18.86
CA THR A 52 6.87 -1.15 18.92
C THR A 52 6.94 0.30 19.39
N SER A 53 5.81 1.03 19.38
CA SER A 53 5.74 2.42 19.82
C SER A 53 5.58 2.54 21.33
N ALA A 54 6.29 3.50 21.93
CA ALA A 54 6.09 3.91 23.31
C ALA A 54 4.80 4.74 23.53
N PHE A 55 4.23 5.30 22.45
CA PHE A 55 3.05 6.16 22.46
C PHE A 55 1.84 5.47 21.86
N ASN A 56 0.66 5.95 22.24
CA ASN A 56 -0.63 5.40 21.79
C ASN A 56 -1.09 5.92 20.43
N ASP A 57 -0.65 7.10 20.04
CA ASP A 57 -0.85 7.71 18.74
C ASP A 57 0.40 7.51 17.88
N VAL A 58 0.30 6.54 16.97
CA VAL A 58 1.41 6.12 16.12
C VAL A 58 1.25 6.74 14.75
N ARG A 59 2.30 7.44 14.30
CA ARG A 59 2.40 7.97 12.96
C ARG A 59 2.55 6.81 11.96
N LEU A 60 1.65 6.70 10.99
CA LEU A 60 1.75 5.73 9.91
C LEU A 60 2.45 6.37 8.71
N ALA A 61 3.77 6.34 8.73
CA ALA A 61 4.59 6.79 7.61
C ALA A 61 5.71 5.77 7.37
N VAL A 62 5.88 5.35 6.12
CA VAL A 62 6.90 4.38 5.73
C VAL A 62 8.30 4.99 5.78
N THR A 63 8.43 6.29 5.54
CA THR A 63 9.67 7.05 5.66
C THR A 63 9.53 8.22 6.63
N LYS A 64 10.65 8.80 7.06
CA LYS A 64 10.65 9.99 7.94
C LYS A 64 10.33 11.28 7.20
N ASP A 65 10.61 11.31 5.90
CA ASP A 65 10.55 12.50 5.06
C ASP A 65 9.18 12.67 4.40
N ASP A 66 8.43 11.58 4.21
CA ASP A 66 7.05 11.63 3.74
C ASP A 66 6.12 11.99 4.91
N GLY A 67 5.35 13.07 4.76
CA GLY A 67 4.35 13.51 5.75
C GLY A 67 3.42 12.35 6.15
N PRO A 68 2.90 12.32 7.38
CA PRO A 68 1.93 11.28 7.71
C PRO A 68 0.69 11.44 6.87
N THR A 69 0.20 10.33 6.37
CA THR A 69 -1.08 10.23 5.69
C THR A 69 -2.15 9.83 6.71
N LEU A 70 -1.76 8.95 7.65
CA LEU A 70 -2.59 8.44 8.73
C LEU A 70 -1.87 8.43 10.09
N TRP A 71 -2.68 8.54 11.14
CA TRP A 71 -2.35 8.27 12.52
C TRP A 71 -3.19 7.10 13.02
N ALA A 72 -2.57 6.16 13.72
CA ALA A 72 -3.26 5.06 14.39
C ALA A 72 -3.31 5.29 15.90
N ILE A 73 -4.50 5.24 16.48
CA ILE A 73 -4.71 5.34 17.92
C ILE A 73 -4.88 3.93 18.48
N ARG A 74 -3.77 3.34 18.92
CA ARG A 74 -3.62 1.92 19.27
C ARG A 74 -4.67 1.44 20.27
N HIS A 75 -4.90 2.20 21.34
CA HIS A 75 -5.74 1.74 22.45
C HIS A 75 -7.25 1.80 22.17
N VAL A 76 -7.69 2.50 21.13
CA VAL A 76 -9.12 2.64 20.76
C VAL A 76 -9.45 2.04 19.41
N GLY A 77 -8.46 1.77 18.58
CA GLY A 77 -8.67 1.21 17.25
C GLY A 77 -9.26 2.22 16.27
N LEU A 78 -8.60 3.37 16.14
CA LEU A 78 -9.03 4.47 15.28
C LEU A 78 -7.88 4.90 14.35
N LEU A 79 -8.20 5.07 13.07
CA LEU A 79 -7.38 5.79 12.10
C LEU A 79 -7.85 7.24 11.98
N ILE A 80 -6.90 8.17 11.93
CA ILE A 80 -7.12 9.61 11.74
C ILE A 80 -6.20 10.09 10.62
N PRO A 81 -6.71 10.65 9.51
CA PRO A 81 -5.89 11.33 8.51
C PRO A 81 -5.12 12.49 9.12
N ALA A 82 -3.89 12.71 8.67
CA ALA A 82 -3.07 13.79 9.25
C ALA A 82 -3.69 15.17 9.04
N GLU A 83 -4.35 15.40 7.91
CA GLU A 83 -5.10 16.64 7.64
C GLU A 83 -6.28 16.86 8.59
N GLU A 84 -6.83 15.78 9.17
CA GLU A 84 -7.90 15.84 10.16
C GLU A 84 -7.37 16.01 11.58
N LEU A 85 -6.06 15.84 11.78
CA LEU A 85 -5.43 15.90 13.10
C LEU A 85 -5.63 17.27 13.75
N ASP A 86 -5.53 18.36 12.99
CA ASP A 86 -5.66 19.72 13.53
C ASP A 86 -7.07 19.98 14.09
N TYR A 87 -8.09 19.40 13.46
CA TYR A 87 -9.48 19.49 13.93
C TYR A 87 -9.72 18.69 15.22
N ILE A 88 -8.83 17.74 15.54
CA ILE A 88 -8.95 16.84 16.69
C ILE A 88 -7.94 17.20 17.79
N ALA A 89 -6.79 17.78 17.45
CA ALA A 89 -5.70 18.00 18.39
C ALA A 89 -5.83 19.34 19.12
N LEU A 90 -6.28 20.41 18.43
CA LEU A 90 -6.26 21.77 18.96
C LEU A 90 -7.42 22.62 18.43
N SER A 91 -8.38 22.93 19.30
CA SER A 91 -9.37 23.98 19.07
C SER A 91 -8.86 25.33 19.55
N TYR A 92 -9.08 26.40 18.77
CA TYR A 92 -8.72 27.77 19.12
C TYR A 92 -9.96 28.69 19.15
N ASP A 93 -9.96 29.66 20.05
CA ASP A 93 -10.95 30.74 20.05
C ASP A 93 -10.61 31.85 19.04
N GLN A 94 -11.46 32.87 18.97
CA GLN A 94 -11.27 34.05 18.11
C GLN A 94 -10.01 34.87 18.41
N HIS A 95 -9.34 34.61 19.53
CA HIS A 95 -8.09 35.25 19.95
C HIS A 95 -6.87 34.34 19.76
N GLY A 96 -7.04 33.17 19.14
CA GLY A 96 -5.98 32.19 18.95
C GLY A 96 -5.58 31.47 20.23
N GLN A 97 -6.41 31.48 21.27
CA GLN A 97 -6.16 30.72 22.49
C GLN A 97 -6.74 29.32 22.39
N ILE A 98 -6.00 28.33 22.90
CA ILE A 98 -6.46 26.94 22.92
C ILE A 98 -7.67 26.83 23.87
N ILE A 99 -8.79 26.33 23.35
CA ILE A 99 -10.02 26.10 24.10
C ILE A 99 -10.49 24.65 23.99
N ASP A 100 -11.11 24.15 25.05
CA ASP A 100 -11.77 22.85 25.06
C ASP A 100 -13.21 23.01 24.51
N ARG A 101 -13.43 22.75 23.22
CA ARG A 101 -14.74 22.96 22.59
C ARG A 101 -15.70 21.82 22.97
N PRO A 102 -16.91 22.09 23.50
CA PRO A 102 -17.86 21.04 23.87
C PRO A 102 -18.35 20.29 22.62
N LEU A 103 -18.66 18.99 22.77
CA LEU A 103 -18.96 18.06 21.68
C LEU A 103 -20.07 18.57 20.74
N GLU A 104 -21.09 19.25 21.29
CA GLU A 104 -22.24 19.76 20.54
C GLU A 104 -21.86 20.84 19.54
N LYS A 105 -20.70 21.48 19.74
CA LYS A 105 -20.19 22.48 18.81
C LYS A 105 -19.27 21.88 17.76
N TRP A 106 -18.90 20.60 17.81
CA TRP A 106 -18.03 19.99 16.80
C TRP A 106 -18.76 19.81 15.48
N ASP A 107 -18.04 19.94 14.37
CA ASP A 107 -18.61 19.68 13.05
C ASP A 107 -19.00 18.20 12.94
N THR A 108 -20.26 17.97 12.59
CA THR A 108 -20.80 16.62 12.45
C THR A 108 -20.20 15.85 11.27
N ALA A 109 -19.73 16.57 10.24
CA ALA A 109 -19.16 15.99 9.02
C ALA A 109 -17.87 15.24 9.32
N ILE A 110 -16.99 15.80 10.18
CA ILE A 110 -15.73 15.16 10.57
C ILE A 110 -15.96 13.75 11.13
N PHE A 111 -17.00 13.57 11.96
CA PHE A 111 -17.32 12.23 12.47
C PHE A 111 -17.76 11.28 11.36
N GLN A 112 -18.55 11.75 10.39
CA GLN A 112 -19.01 10.92 9.27
C GLN A 112 -17.84 10.51 8.38
N ASP A 113 -16.93 11.44 8.11
CA ASP A 113 -15.71 11.20 7.32
C ASP A 113 -14.82 10.16 8.03
N MET A 114 -14.59 10.33 9.34
CA MET A 114 -13.81 9.37 10.15
C MET A 114 -14.47 8.00 10.21
N ILE A 115 -15.80 7.95 10.32
CA ILE A 115 -16.55 6.69 10.29
C ILE A 115 -16.40 6.01 8.94
N SER A 116 -16.57 6.75 7.84
CA SER A 116 -16.49 6.23 6.47
C SER A 116 -15.11 5.64 6.21
N LEU A 117 -14.07 6.40 6.57
CA LEU A 117 -12.68 5.97 6.45
C LEU A 117 -12.41 4.68 7.21
N ASN A 118 -12.73 4.65 8.50
CA ASN A 118 -12.43 3.48 9.34
C ASN A 118 -13.28 2.27 8.93
N ARG A 119 -14.51 2.46 8.48
CA ARG A 119 -15.31 1.38 7.90
C ARG A 119 -14.68 0.83 6.63
N LEU A 120 -14.17 1.67 5.74
CA LEU A 120 -13.49 1.23 4.52
C LEU A 120 -12.18 0.50 4.83
N LEU A 121 -11.27 1.13 5.57
CA LEU A 121 -9.91 0.61 5.75
C LEU A 121 -9.81 -0.47 6.84
N ILE A 122 -10.59 -0.36 7.93
CA ILE A 122 -10.49 -1.32 9.03
C ILE A 122 -11.49 -2.47 8.89
N LYS A 123 -12.68 -2.20 8.38
CA LYS A 123 -13.77 -3.20 8.28
C LYS A 123 -14.05 -3.68 6.86
N ASP A 124 -13.26 -3.25 5.89
CA ASP A 124 -13.40 -3.60 4.48
C ASP A 124 -14.80 -3.29 3.89
N ASP A 125 -15.46 -2.26 4.41
CA ASP A 125 -16.80 -1.87 3.98
C ASP A 125 -16.76 -1.06 2.68
N ALA A 126 -16.85 -1.76 1.56
CA ALA A 126 -16.84 -1.19 0.22
C ALA A 126 -17.94 -0.14 -0.04
N THR A 127 -19.03 -0.13 0.75
CA THR A 127 -20.10 0.87 0.59
C THR A 127 -19.64 2.29 0.90
N GLN A 128 -18.52 2.43 1.61
CA GLN A 128 -17.94 3.71 2.00
C GLN A 128 -16.94 4.26 0.98
N LEU A 129 -16.60 3.48 -0.05
CA LEU A 129 -15.55 3.83 -1.02
C LEU A 129 -15.78 5.22 -1.61
N ARG A 130 -17.00 5.50 -2.10
CA ARG A 130 -17.33 6.79 -2.70
C ARG A 130 -17.08 7.95 -1.73
N SER A 131 -17.62 7.86 -0.52
CA SER A 131 -17.47 8.92 0.48
C SER A 131 -16.01 9.15 0.88
N VAL A 132 -15.22 8.08 0.98
CA VAL A 132 -13.79 8.21 1.27
C VAL A 132 -13.03 8.82 0.10
N MET A 133 -13.29 8.40 -1.14
CA MET A 133 -12.59 8.97 -2.31
C MET A 133 -12.99 10.42 -2.61
N GLU A 134 -14.22 10.83 -2.28
CA GLU A 134 -14.64 12.24 -2.40
C GLU A 134 -13.96 13.14 -1.35
N ARG A 135 -13.68 12.61 -0.14
CA ARG A 135 -13.10 13.39 0.96
C ARG A 135 -11.58 13.32 1.05
N PHE A 136 -11.02 12.14 0.84
CA PHE A 136 -9.61 11.78 1.02
C PHE A 136 -9.07 11.06 -0.24
N PRO A 137 -9.09 11.69 -1.43
CA PRO A 137 -8.68 11.04 -2.68
C PRO A 137 -7.22 10.56 -2.64
N GLU A 138 -6.30 11.41 -2.16
CA GLU A 138 -4.86 11.12 -2.09
C GLU A 138 -4.55 9.92 -1.17
N LEU A 139 -5.36 9.73 -0.13
CA LEU A 139 -5.15 8.63 0.81
C LEU A 139 -5.31 7.26 0.14
N GLY A 140 -6.22 7.14 -0.83
CA GLY A 140 -6.37 5.90 -1.60
C GLY A 140 -5.10 5.56 -2.37
N TYR A 141 -4.52 6.58 -3.01
CA TYR A 141 -3.26 6.47 -3.74
C TYR A 141 -2.10 6.09 -2.82
N GLU A 142 -1.98 6.76 -1.67
CA GLU A 142 -0.94 6.50 -0.68
C GLU A 142 -1.01 5.08 -0.13
N VAL A 143 -2.18 4.65 0.33
CA VAL A 143 -2.34 3.33 0.92
C VAL A 143 -2.12 2.21 -0.11
N VAL A 144 -2.62 2.36 -1.33
CA VAL A 144 -2.50 1.29 -2.34
C VAL A 144 -1.16 1.31 -3.06
N PHE A 145 -0.67 2.48 -3.49
CA PHE A 145 0.54 2.57 -4.31
C PHE A 145 1.81 2.86 -3.51
N TYR A 146 1.76 3.60 -2.41
CA TYR A 146 2.96 3.79 -1.57
C TYR A 146 3.13 2.70 -0.52
N ASP A 147 2.04 2.25 0.10
CA ASP A 147 2.13 1.20 1.13
C ASP A 147 1.92 -0.23 0.56
N GLY A 148 1.41 -0.35 -0.67
CA GLY A 148 1.20 -1.64 -1.33
C GLY A 148 -0.02 -2.41 -0.80
N TYR A 149 -0.98 -1.74 -0.17
CA TYR A 149 -2.12 -2.39 0.45
C TYR A 149 -3.10 -2.98 -0.58
N THR A 150 -3.37 -4.27 -0.45
CA THR A 150 -4.33 -5.00 -1.31
C THR A 150 -5.52 -5.61 -0.54
N GLY A 151 -5.65 -5.31 0.75
CA GLY A 151 -6.62 -5.96 1.63
C GLY A 151 -8.07 -5.56 1.36
N ASN A 152 -8.32 -4.31 0.95
CA ASN A 152 -9.66 -3.86 0.54
C ASN A 152 -9.80 -3.94 -0.98
N LYS A 153 -10.46 -5.00 -1.47
CA LYS A 153 -10.62 -5.25 -2.91
C LYS A 153 -11.30 -4.11 -3.68
N ALA A 154 -12.24 -3.39 -3.07
CA ALA A 154 -12.96 -2.32 -3.75
C ALA A 154 -12.06 -1.09 -3.96
N LEU A 155 -11.30 -0.72 -2.92
CA LEU A 155 -10.30 0.34 -3.02
C LEU A 155 -9.18 -0.04 -3.99
N THR A 156 -8.60 -1.23 -3.85
CA THR A 156 -7.52 -1.69 -4.74
C THR A 156 -7.97 -1.73 -6.20
N ARG A 157 -9.18 -2.25 -6.49
CA ARG A 157 -9.75 -2.21 -7.85
C ARG A 157 -9.87 -0.77 -8.36
N LYS A 158 -10.46 0.12 -7.56
CA LYS A 158 -10.66 1.52 -7.94
C LYS A 158 -9.33 2.22 -8.30
N MET A 159 -8.26 1.95 -7.55
CA MET A 159 -6.94 2.51 -7.83
C MET A 159 -6.28 1.88 -9.06
N ILE A 160 -6.40 0.56 -9.26
CA ILE A 160 -5.91 -0.10 -10.49
C ILE A 160 -6.62 0.45 -11.74
N ASP A 161 -7.94 0.67 -11.65
CA ASP A 161 -8.76 1.24 -12.74
C ASP A 161 -8.39 2.71 -13.06
N GLU A 162 -7.64 3.39 -12.20
CA GLU A 162 -7.14 4.76 -12.40
C GLU A 162 -5.73 4.80 -13.04
N ILE A 163 -5.08 3.65 -13.23
CA ILE A 163 -3.80 3.60 -13.94
C ILE A 163 -4.08 3.79 -15.44
N GLU A 164 -3.62 4.90 -16.00
CA GLU A 164 -3.78 5.21 -17.43
C GLU A 164 -2.82 4.42 -18.33
N ASP A 165 -3.05 4.42 -19.64
CA ASP A 165 -2.22 3.74 -20.64
C ASP A 165 -1.07 4.62 -21.18
N ASP A 166 -0.70 5.67 -20.45
CA ASP A 166 0.28 6.67 -20.88
C ASP A 166 1.54 6.68 -19.99
N ARG A 167 2.35 7.75 -20.08
CA ARG A 167 3.57 7.86 -19.28
C ARG A 167 3.28 8.01 -17.78
N GLU A 168 2.23 8.72 -17.40
CA GLU A 168 1.80 8.83 -15.99
C GLU A 168 1.28 7.47 -15.48
N GLY A 169 0.63 6.73 -16.37
CA GLY A 169 0.30 5.31 -16.22
C GLY A 169 1.48 4.42 -15.85
N LEU A 170 2.58 4.51 -16.60
CA LEU A 170 3.81 3.76 -16.30
C LEU A 170 4.36 4.09 -14.90
N GLU A 171 4.41 5.36 -14.52
CA GLU A 171 4.88 5.76 -13.19
C GLU A 171 3.97 5.22 -12.08
N SER A 172 2.65 5.29 -12.27
CA SER A 172 1.66 4.78 -11.31
C SER A 172 1.74 3.26 -11.20
N PHE A 173 1.86 2.55 -12.32
CA PHE A 173 2.13 1.11 -12.35
C PHE A 173 3.41 0.76 -11.59
N GLY A 174 4.50 1.47 -11.85
CA GLY A 174 5.79 1.30 -11.18
C GLY A 174 5.68 1.44 -9.67
N ARG A 175 5.03 2.52 -9.19
CA ARG A 175 4.78 2.75 -7.75
C ARG A 175 3.92 1.64 -7.14
N ALA A 176 2.88 1.19 -7.84
CA ALA A 176 2.01 0.12 -7.36
C ALA A 176 2.77 -1.20 -7.18
N VAL A 177 3.54 -1.63 -8.19
CA VAL A 177 4.15 -2.97 -8.21
C VAL A 177 5.56 -3.03 -7.63
N TYR A 178 6.26 -1.91 -7.48
CA TYR A 178 7.61 -1.84 -6.93
C TYR A 178 7.71 -0.74 -5.87
N GLY A 179 8.05 -1.14 -4.64
CA GLY A 179 8.17 -0.17 -3.55
C GLY A 179 8.72 -0.81 -2.28
N TRP A 180 8.64 -0.07 -1.17
CA TRP A 180 9.10 -0.59 0.11
C TRP A 180 8.27 -1.79 0.53
N MET A 181 8.95 -2.86 0.96
CA MET A 181 8.36 -4.08 1.49
C MET A 181 8.75 -4.20 2.97
N PRO A 182 7.90 -3.73 3.91
CA PRO A 182 8.23 -3.68 5.34
C PRO A 182 8.68 -5.03 5.91
N ALA A 183 8.02 -6.12 5.50
CA ALA A 183 8.36 -7.48 5.93
C ALA A 183 9.78 -7.93 5.52
N LEU A 184 10.34 -7.33 4.46
CA LEU A 184 11.69 -7.63 3.96
C LEU A 184 12.71 -6.55 4.30
N GLY A 185 12.26 -5.38 4.80
CA GLY A 185 13.12 -4.24 5.12
C GLY A 185 13.89 -3.68 3.92
N LYS A 186 13.31 -3.77 2.70
CA LYS A 186 13.94 -3.30 1.45
C LYS A 186 12.91 -2.98 0.38
N LEU A 187 13.35 -2.27 -0.66
CA LEU A 187 12.58 -2.12 -1.90
C LEU A 187 12.48 -3.46 -2.64
N GLY A 188 11.34 -3.72 -3.26
CA GLY A 188 11.10 -4.94 -4.01
C GLY A 188 9.79 -4.93 -4.78
N VAL A 189 9.65 -5.90 -5.67
CA VAL A 189 8.40 -6.16 -6.39
C VAL A 189 7.35 -6.76 -5.45
N ARG A 190 6.17 -6.13 -5.41
CA ARG A 190 5.00 -6.52 -4.63
C ARG A 190 4.18 -7.55 -5.39
N THR A 191 4.46 -8.82 -5.17
CA THR A 191 3.81 -9.92 -5.88
C THR A 191 2.29 -9.95 -5.67
N GLU A 192 1.80 -9.58 -4.48
CA GLU A 192 0.37 -9.48 -4.21
C GLU A 192 -0.31 -8.40 -5.07
N MET A 193 0.37 -7.28 -5.35
CA MET A 193 -0.16 -6.25 -6.25
C MET A 193 -0.19 -6.75 -7.69
N LEU A 194 0.85 -7.47 -8.14
CA LEU A 194 0.86 -8.09 -9.48
C LEU A 194 -0.31 -9.07 -9.65
N GLU A 195 -0.62 -9.87 -8.62
CA GLU A 195 -1.78 -10.76 -8.63
C GLU A 195 -3.10 -9.98 -8.73
N ARG A 196 -3.23 -8.85 -8.02
CA ARG A 196 -4.42 -8.00 -8.12
C ARG A 196 -4.57 -7.34 -9.48
N ILE A 197 -3.47 -6.89 -10.09
CA ILE A 197 -3.49 -6.33 -11.45
C ILE A 197 -3.93 -7.41 -12.44
N LEU A 198 -3.38 -8.62 -12.36
CA LEU A 198 -3.82 -9.76 -13.19
C LEU A 198 -5.31 -10.09 -13.04
N GLU A 199 -5.87 -9.94 -11.83
CA GLU A 199 -7.30 -10.15 -11.56
C GLU A 199 -8.21 -9.03 -12.08
N VAL A 200 -7.73 -7.78 -12.10
CA VAL A 200 -8.55 -6.58 -12.34
C VAL A 200 -8.35 -6.03 -13.75
N ASN A 201 -7.12 -5.78 -14.15
CA ASN A 201 -6.75 -5.23 -15.45
C ASN A 201 -5.37 -5.76 -15.89
N PRO A 202 -5.32 -6.98 -16.49
CA PRO A 202 -4.05 -7.62 -16.87
C PRO A 202 -3.28 -6.85 -17.96
N ASP A 203 -3.96 -6.01 -18.76
CA ASP A 203 -3.36 -5.26 -19.85
C ASP A 203 -2.30 -4.26 -19.36
N LEU A 204 -2.43 -3.79 -18.10
CA LEU A 204 -1.43 -2.92 -17.45
C LEU A 204 -0.04 -3.55 -17.36
N LEU A 205 0.08 -4.88 -17.47
CA LEU A 205 1.38 -5.55 -17.49
C LEU A 205 2.19 -5.29 -18.77
N VAL A 206 1.64 -4.56 -19.74
CA VAL A 206 2.41 -3.97 -20.84
C VAL A 206 3.52 -3.05 -20.32
N ASN A 207 3.26 -2.36 -19.20
CA ASN A 207 4.20 -1.45 -18.54
C ASN A 207 5.37 -2.18 -17.86
N ALA A 208 5.24 -3.49 -17.61
CA ALA A 208 6.28 -4.29 -16.97
C ALA A 208 7.59 -4.30 -17.76
N GLY A 209 7.51 -4.14 -19.09
CA GLY A 209 8.68 -4.12 -19.95
C GLY A 209 9.60 -2.94 -19.69
N GLU A 210 9.02 -1.73 -19.67
CA GLU A 210 9.78 -0.51 -19.39
C GLU A 210 10.28 -0.49 -17.95
N LEU A 211 9.43 -0.85 -16.98
CA LEU A 211 9.84 -0.95 -15.58
C LEU A 211 11.01 -1.93 -15.40
N CYS A 212 11.02 -3.06 -16.11
CA CYS A 212 12.14 -3.99 -16.08
C CYS A 212 13.44 -3.35 -16.59
N ARG A 213 13.39 -2.50 -17.63
CA ARG A 213 14.58 -1.77 -18.12
C ARG A 213 15.08 -0.78 -17.07
N GLU A 214 14.19 -0.04 -16.43
CA GLU A 214 14.53 0.90 -15.34
C GLU A 214 15.19 0.17 -14.17
N LEU A 215 14.56 -0.89 -13.66
CA LEU A 215 15.09 -1.69 -12.55
C LEU A 215 16.44 -2.35 -12.89
N ARG A 216 16.69 -2.70 -14.16
CA ARG A 216 18.00 -3.18 -14.63
C ARG A 216 19.06 -2.09 -14.55
N ILE A 217 18.75 -0.86 -14.97
CA ILE A 217 19.66 0.29 -14.88
C ILE A 217 20.01 0.58 -13.41
N GLU A 218 19.02 0.50 -12.53
CA GLU A 218 19.17 0.67 -11.08
C GLU A 218 19.87 -0.51 -10.38
N LYS A 219 20.19 -1.58 -11.13
CA LYS A 219 20.84 -2.80 -10.62
C LYS A 219 20.05 -3.50 -9.51
N VAL A 220 18.71 -3.45 -9.61
CA VAL A 220 17.80 -4.16 -8.72
C VAL A 220 18.01 -5.68 -8.85
N ALA A 221 17.80 -6.40 -7.76
CA ALA A 221 17.98 -7.85 -7.73
C ALA A 221 17.12 -8.57 -8.80
N VAL A 222 17.74 -9.51 -9.52
CA VAL A 222 17.16 -10.20 -10.68
C VAL A 222 15.84 -10.91 -10.37
N VAL A 223 15.62 -11.36 -9.12
CA VAL A 223 14.36 -11.96 -8.68
C VAL A 223 13.16 -11.04 -8.91
N HIS A 224 13.32 -9.73 -8.73
CA HIS A 224 12.24 -8.75 -8.90
C HIS A 224 11.85 -8.60 -10.38
N ILE A 225 12.85 -8.52 -11.26
CA ILE A 225 12.65 -8.56 -12.71
C ILE A 225 11.98 -9.87 -13.11
N ALA A 226 12.42 -11.01 -12.58
CA ALA A 226 11.82 -12.31 -12.88
C ALA A 226 10.32 -12.38 -12.51
N HIS A 227 9.90 -11.78 -11.39
CA HIS A 227 8.49 -11.70 -11.01
C HIS A 227 7.66 -10.83 -11.97
N LEU A 228 8.21 -9.72 -12.47
CA LEU A 228 7.54 -8.90 -13.49
C LEU A 228 7.37 -9.67 -14.80
N LEU A 229 8.42 -10.37 -15.26
CA LEU A 229 8.35 -11.20 -16.46
C LEU A 229 7.35 -12.34 -16.32
N GLU A 230 7.34 -13.04 -15.19
CA GLU A 230 6.34 -14.09 -14.90
C GLU A 230 4.92 -13.51 -14.93
N ALA A 231 4.71 -12.33 -14.35
CA ALA A 231 3.40 -11.68 -14.37
C ALA A 231 2.99 -11.33 -15.81
N SER A 232 3.87 -10.74 -16.61
CA SER A 232 3.59 -10.45 -18.03
C SER A 232 3.21 -11.71 -18.81
N LEU A 233 3.88 -12.84 -18.56
CA LEU A 233 3.52 -14.12 -19.16
C LEU A 233 2.13 -14.61 -18.71
N LYS A 234 1.74 -14.39 -17.46
CA LYS A 234 0.38 -14.71 -16.97
C LYS A 234 -0.70 -13.84 -17.61
N ALA A 235 -0.35 -12.63 -18.05
CA ALA A 235 -1.23 -11.73 -18.81
C ALA A 235 -1.17 -11.97 -20.34
N ASP A 236 -0.52 -13.04 -20.81
CA ASP A 236 -0.29 -13.31 -22.24
C ASP A 236 0.51 -12.21 -22.97
N ILE A 237 1.26 -11.38 -22.24
CA ILE A 237 2.15 -10.34 -22.78
C ILE A 237 3.56 -10.91 -22.90
N THR A 238 3.83 -11.60 -24.02
CA THR A 238 5.10 -12.32 -24.20
C THR A 238 6.20 -11.52 -24.91
N GLY A 239 5.84 -10.51 -25.71
CA GLY A 239 6.75 -9.87 -26.67
C GLY A 239 8.03 -9.31 -26.04
N PHE A 240 7.93 -8.66 -24.89
CA PHE A 240 9.11 -8.15 -24.18
C PHE A 240 9.96 -9.25 -23.54
N VAL A 241 9.33 -10.30 -23.01
CA VAL A 241 10.06 -11.45 -22.44
C VAL A 241 10.90 -12.15 -23.51
N ASP A 242 10.33 -12.23 -24.72
CA ASP A 242 10.99 -12.79 -25.90
C ASP A 242 12.16 -11.93 -26.37
N GLU A 243 11.97 -10.60 -26.40
CA GLU A 243 13.02 -9.63 -26.69
C GLU A 243 14.21 -9.81 -25.73
N LEU A 244 13.97 -9.84 -24.42
CA LEU A 244 15.01 -10.03 -23.41
C LEU A 244 15.73 -11.38 -23.55
N CYS A 245 15.01 -12.44 -23.94
CA CYS A 245 15.62 -13.75 -24.22
C CYS A 245 16.69 -13.67 -25.32
N ILE A 246 16.54 -12.72 -26.27
CA ILE A 246 17.47 -12.51 -27.38
C ILE A 246 18.57 -11.52 -26.99
N THR A 247 18.20 -10.39 -26.37
CA THR A 247 19.07 -9.23 -26.20
C THR A 247 19.84 -9.20 -24.89
N ASP A 248 19.29 -9.70 -23.77
CA ASP A 248 19.93 -9.68 -22.44
C ASP A 248 20.30 -11.09 -21.97
N ARG A 249 21.28 -11.71 -22.66
CA ARG A 249 21.78 -13.05 -22.31
C ARG A 249 22.31 -13.16 -20.88
N ALA A 250 22.81 -12.05 -20.31
CA ALA A 250 23.32 -12.02 -18.95
C ALA A 250 22.20 -12.17 -17.93
N LEU A 251 21.12 -11.38 -18.05
CA LEU A 251 19.92 -11.51 -17.23
C LEU A 251 19.34 -12.93 -17.29
N ILE A 252 19.20 -13.47 -18.50
CA ILE A 252 18.64 -14.81 -18.69
C ILE A 252 19.53 -15.88 -18.06
N LYS A 253 20.86 -15.74 -18.15
CA LYS A 253 21.80 -16.63 -17.47
C LYS A 253 21.61 -16.56 -15.94
N ASP A 254 21.52 -15.36 -15.37
CA ASP A 254 21.32 -15.16 -13.93
C ASP A 254 20.01 -15.80 -13.45
N ILE A 255 18.92 -15.62 -14.19
CA ILE A 255 17.61 -16.25 -13.90
C ILE A 255 17.74 -17.77 -13.88
N ARG A 256 18.47 -18.36 -14.85
CA ARG A 256 18.67 -19.82 -14.94
C ARG A 256 19.49 -20.36 -13.78
N GLU A 257 20.56 -19.67 -13.41
CA GLU A 257 21.44 -20.06 -12.29
C GLU A 257 20.68 -20.11 -10.96
N HIS A 258 19.62 -19.30 -10.83
CA HIS A 258 18.71 -19.31 -9.67
C HIS A 258 17.50 -20.23 -9.84
N ASN A 259 17.58 -21.23 -10.74
CA ASN A 259 16.49 -22.16 -11.04
C ASN A 259 15.16 -21.45 -11.34
N TYR A 260 15.24 -20.36 -12.13
CA TYR A 260 14.10 -19.54 -12.54
C TYR A 260 13.28 -18.99 -11.36
N TYR A 261 13.85 -18.94 -10.16
CA TYR A 261 13.14 -18.58 -8.91
C TYR A 261 11.86 -19.39 -8.66
N LYS A 262 11.76 -20.61 -9.23
CA LYS A 262 10.56 -21.45 -9.21
C LYS A 262 9.33 -20.80 -9.89
N LEU A 263 9.56 -19.99 -10.92
CA LEU A 263 8.53 -19.33 -11.72
C LEU A 263 8.27 -20.17 -13.00
N PRO A 264 7.17 -20.96 -13.05
CA PRO A 264 7.03 -22.02 -14.03
C PRO A 264 6.80 -21.53 -15.47
N LEU A 265 6.08 -20.41 -15.67
CA LEU A 265 5.85 -19.89 -17.01
C LEU A 265 7.13 -19.29 -17.58
N LEU A 266 7.87 -18.55 -16.76
CA LEU A 266 9.18 -18.00 -17.12
C LEU A 266 10.17 -19.12 -17.45
N GLU A 267 10.21 -20.17 -16.62
CA GLU A 267 11.03 -21.36 -16.89
C GLU A 267 10.69 -22.01 -18.23
N ALA A 268 9.40 -22.26 -18.48
CA ALA A 268 8.94 -22.86 -19.73
C ALA A 268 9.32 -21.98 -20.93
N ARG A 269 9.13 -20.66 -20.83
CA ARG A 269 9.40 -19.71 -21.92
C ARG A 269 10.89 -19.64 -22.26
N ILE A 270 11.76 -19.47 -21.26
CA ILE A 270 13.22 -19.39 -21.46
C ILE A 270 13.77 -20.71 -22.02
N LYS A 271 13.26 -21.86 -21.57
CA LYS A 271 13.65 -23.18 -22.10
C LYS A 271 13.22 -23.33 -23.56
N ALA A 272 12.02 -22.90 -23.94
CA ALA A 272 11.55 -22.94 -25.32
C ALA A 272 12.45 -22.11 -26.24
N PHE A 273 12.76 -20.87 -25.85
CA PHE A 273 13.66 -19.99 -26.62
C PHE A 273 15.06 -20.58 -26.81
N SER A 274 15.61 -21.19 -25.76
CA SER A 274 16.94 -21.79 -25.82
C SER A 274 17.04 -23.00 -26.76
N ARG A 275 15.92 -23.69 -27.03
CA ARG A 275 15.87 -24.79 -28.00
C ARG A 275 15.83 -24.25 -29.44
N ASN A 276 15.08 -23.17 -29.68
CA ASN A 276 14.95 -22.57 -31.00
C ASN A 276 16.28 -21.96 -31.49
N ILE A 277 17.02 -21.25 -30.62
CA ILE A 277 18.33 -20.67 -30.98
C ILE A 277 19.36 -21.74 -31.38
N LYS A 278 19.31 -22.94 -30.76
CA LYS A 278 20.19 -24.05 -31.12
C LYS A 278 19.88 -24.66 -32.48
N ASN A 279 18.65 -24.51 -32.97
CA ASN A 279 18.23 -25.00 -34.29
C ASN A 279 18.46 -23.96 -35.40
N ASP A 280 18.60 -22.68 -35.04
CA ASP A 280 18.80 -21.56 -35.98
C ASP A 280 20.27 -21.12 -36.12
N THR A 281 21.23 -21.87 -35.56
CA THR A 281 22.66 -21.64 -35.86
C THR A 281 23.01 -22.44 -37.12
N PRO A 282 23.31 -21.80 -38.27
CA PRO A 282 23.84 -22.54 -39.42
C PRO A 282 25.14 -23.19 -38.99
N ILE A 283 25.26 -24.48 -39.28
CA ILE A 283 26.55 -25.16 -39.27
C ILE A 283 27.35 -24.53 -40.42
N GLU A 284 28.26 -23.62 -40.10
CA GLU A 284 29.44 -23.35 -40.95
C GLU A 284 30.58 -24.28 -40.52
#